data_AF-A0A0F8XXF9-F1
#
_entry.id   AF-A0A0F8XXF9-F1
#
_cell.length_a   1.000
_cell.length_b   1.000
_cell.length_c   1.000
_cell.angle_alpha   90.00
_cell.angle_beta   90.00
_cell.angle_gamma   90.00
#
_symmetry.space_group_name_H-M   'P 1'
#
loop_
_entity.id
_entity.type
_entity.pdbx_description
1 polymer ?
#
loop_
_entity_poly.entity_id
_entity_poly.type
_entity_poly.pdbx_seq_one_letter_code
_entity_poly.pdbx_strand_id
1 'polypeptide(L)'
;MAKEPILFTFSFKMIRSTICAALLSVLIILALELEYRHSGGLPSVIPGKTGLEFQWRVQQARAAKIVYVIGDSRVDWGFGDRLFTQTIKKLYGRDIHAVNAGLSAGSVRKITIFILDNHPGKAPG
;
A
#
# COMPACT_ATOMS: atom_id res chain seq x y z
N MET A 1 47.04 -21.46 31.99
CA MET A 1 46.55 -21.00 33.31
C MET A 1 45.39 -20.04 33.09
N ALA A 2 44.30 -20.31 33.79
CA ALA A 2 43.00 -19.63 33.94
C ALA A 2 42.56 -18.55 32.90
N LYS A 3 41.51 -18.87 32.13
CA LYS A 3 40.61 -17.88 31.54
C LYS A 3 39.69 -17.37 32.66
N GLU A 4 39.78 -16.10 33.01
CA GLU A 4 38.86 -15.51 33.99
C GLU A 4 37.43 -15.49 33.41
N PRO A 5 36.41 -15.92 34.16
CA PRO A 5 35.03 -15.81 33.71
C PRO A 5 34.61 -14.34 33.76
N ILE A 6 34.24 -13.78 32.60
CA ILE A 6 33.55 -12.50 32.52
C ILE A 6 32.17 -12.69 33.16
N LEU A 7 32.08 -12.48 34.48
CA LEU A 7 30.81 -12.41 35.17
C LEU A 7 30.13 -11.10 34.78
N PHE A 8 29.19 -11.18 33.84
CA PHE A 8 28.23 -10.12 33.57
C PHE A 8 27.29 -9.99 34.76
N THR A 9 27.70 -9.23 35.78
CA THR A 9 26.81 -8.80 36.86
C THR A 9 25.92 -7.67 36.33
N PHE A 10 24.85 -8.05 35.64
CA PHE A 10 23.77 -7.12 35.34
C PHE A 10 23.19 -6.62 36.66
N SER A 11 23.53 -5.39 37.05
CA SER A 11 22.99 -4.77 38.25
C SER A 11 21.47 -4.69 38.12
N PHE A 12 20.73 -5.06 39.17
CA PHE A 12 19.25 -5.05 39.21
C PHE A 12 18.66 -3.71 38.74
N LYS A 13 19.39 -2.60 38.97
CA LYS A 13 19.04 -1.26 38.50
C LYS A 13 19.01 -1.15 36.97
N MET A 14 19.97 -1.79 36.27
CA MET A 14 20.01 -1.82 34.80
C MET A 14 18.86 -2.65 34.21
N ILE A 15 18.55 -3.80 34.83
CA ILE A 15 17.42 -4.63 34.39
C ILE A 15 16.11 -3.84 34.51
N ARG A 16 15.91 -3.16 35.65
CA ARG A 16 14.72 -2.33 35.88
C ARG A 16 14.61 -1.19 34.87
N SER A 17 15.70 -0.48 34.58
CA SER A 17 15.66 0.63 33.61
C SER A 17 15.35 0.13 32.20
N THR A 18 15.91 -1.01 31.80
CA THR A 18 15.65 -1.59 30.47
C THR A 18 14.20 -2.03 30.33
N ILE A 19 13.62 -2.66 31.36
CA ILE A 19 12.21 -3.05 31.37
C ILE A 19 11.30 -1.81 31.31
N CYS A 20 11.57 -0.78 32.12
CA CYS A 20 10.80 0.46 32.09
C CYS A 20 10.87 1.15 30.73
N ALA A 21 12.05 1.20 30.10
CA ALA A 21 12.23 1.78 28.77
C ALA A 21 11.48 0.98 27.69
N ALA A 22 11.51 -0.35 27.74
CA ALA A 22 10.77 -1.20 26.81
C ALA A 22 9.25 -1.00 26.96
N LEU A 23 8.74 -0.98 28.19
CA LEU A 23 7.32 -0.76 28.47
C LEU A 23 6.84 0.62 28.01
N LEU A 24 7.63 1.67 28.27
CA LEU A 24 7.32 3.03 27.79
C LEU A 24 7.30 3.08 26.26
N SER A 25 8.24 2.40 25.60
CA SER A 25 8.29 2.36 24.13
C SER A 25 7.07 1.68 23.54
N VAL A 26 6.64 0.54 24.13
CA VAL A 26 5.40 -0.16 23.74
C VAL A 26 4.18 0.72 23.95
N LEU A 27 4.08 1.43 25.07
CA LEU A 27 2.96 2.34 25.36
C LEU A 27 2.89 3.49 24.34
N ILE A 28 4.03 4.07 23.96
CA ILE A 28 4.09 5.13 22.95
C ILE A 28 3.63 4.60 21.58
N ILE A 29 4.12 3.42 21.17
CA ILE A 29 3.72 2.80 19.90
C ILE A 29 2.21 2.53 19.90
N LEU A 30 1.67 1.95 20.97
CA LEU A 30 0.24 1.68 21.12
C LEU A 30 -0.59 2.96 21.09
N ALA A 31 -0.15 4.02 21.76
CA ALA A 31 -0.86 5.31 21.77
C ALA A 31 -0.89 5.93 20.36
N LEU A 32 0.24 5.91 19.64
CA LEU A 32 0.30 6.38 18.26
C LEU A 32 -0.58 5.56 17.32
N GLU A 33 -0.62 4.23 17.49
CA GLU A 33 -1.45 3.37 16.66
C GLU A 33 -2.95 3.52 16.97
N LEU A 34 -3.32 3.69 18.24
CA LEU A 34 -4.69 4.00 18.66
C LEU A 34 -5.15 5.33 18.07
N GLU A 35 -4.33 6.37 18.18
CA GLU A 35 -4.65 7.68 17.62
C GLU A 35 -4.71 7.64 16.08
N TYR A 36 -3.81 6.88 15.44
CA TYR A 36 -3.83 6.64 14.00
C TYR A 36 -5.12 5.93 13.57
N ARG A 37 -5.56 4.89 14.30
CA ARG A 37 -6.83 4.19 14.01
C ARG A 37 -8.04 5.08 14.31
N HIS A 38 -8.00 5.88 15.37
CA HIS A 38 -9.09 6.76 15.79
C HIS A 38 -9.29 7.94 14.82
N SER A 39 -8.20 8.51 14.32
CA SER A 39 -8.21 9.57 13.29
C SER A 39 -8.63 9.08 11.90
N GLY A 40 -8.90 7.79 11.72
CA GLY A 40 -9.24 7.19 10.43
C GLY A 40 -8.04 6.94 9.52
N GLY A 41 -6.83 6.99 10.10
CA GLY A 41 -5.56 7.01 9.38
C GLY A 41 -5.24 8.41 8.86
N LEU A 42 -3.97 8.79 8.88
CA LEU A 42 -3.54 9.93 8.07
C LEU A 42 -3.87 9.60 6.62
N PRO A 43 -4.44 10.53 5.82
CA PRO A 43 -4.55 10.33 4.39
C PRO A 43 -3.12 10.09 3.90
N SER A 44 -2.79 8.85 3.57
CA SER A 44 -1.48 8.53 3.06
C SER A 44 -1.40 9.26 1.72
N VAL A 45 -0.69 10.39 1.70
CA VAL A 45 -0.37 11.10 0.47
C VAL A 45 0.65 10.20 -0.22
N ILE A 46 0.16 9.19 -0.92
CA ILE A 46 0.96 8.29 -1.72
C ILE A 46 1.08 8.96 -3.09
N PRO A 47 2.30 9.20 -3.60
CA PRO A 47 2.49 9.74 -4.93
C PRO A 47 1.83 8.81 -5.96
N GLY A 48 1.13 9.34 -6.97
CA GLY A 48 0.48 8.56 -8.04
C GLY A 48 1.44 7.75 -8.95
N LYS A 49 0.92 6.86 -9.83
CA LYS A 49 1.73 5.86 -10.55
C LYS A 49 2.50 6.56 -11.66
N THR A 50 3.72 6.13 -11.90
CA THR A 50 4.41 6.45 -13.14
C THR A 50 3.74 5.68 -14.29
N GLY A 51 3.88 6.17 -15.53
CA GLY A 51 3.35 5.49 -16.70
C GLY A 51 3.90 4.05 -16.86
N LEU A 52 5.17 3.84 -16.50
CA LEU A 52 5.83 2.53 -16.54
C LEU A 52 5.20 1.54 -15.54
N GLU A 53 4.97 1.96 -14.29
CA GLU A 53 4.35 1.10 -13.27
C GLU A 53 2.92 0.70 -13.65
N PHE A 54 2.19 1.62 -14.27
CA PHE A 54 0.85 1.33 -14.78
C PHE A 54 0.91 0.29 -15.90
N GLN A 55 1.76 0.48 -16.91
CA GLN A 55 1.89 -0.47 -18.02
C GLN A 55 2.28 -1.87 -17.51
N TRP A 56 3.24 -1.95 -16.60
CA TRP A 56 3.66 -3.21 -15.99
C TRP A 56 2.50 -3.92 -15.27
N ARG A 57 1.65 -3.18 -14.54
CA ARG A 57 0.46 -3.74 -13.87
C ARG A 57 -0.59 -4.25 -14.85
N VAL A 58 -0.85 -3.52 -15.93
CA VAL A 58 -1.79 -3.95 -16.98
C VAL A 58 -1.30 -5.25 -17.62
N GLN A 59 0.00 -5.38 -17.89
CA GLN A 59 0.59 -6.61 -18.42
C GLN A 59 0.47 -7.79 -17.44
N GLN A 60 0.57 -7.55 -16.13
CA GLN A 60 0.43 -8.60 -15.11
C GLN A 60 -1.02 -9.06 -14.86
N ALA A 61 -2.01 -8.24 -15.19
CA ALA A 61 -3.42 -8.52 -14.89
C ALA A 61 -3.94 -9.83 -15.51
N ARG A 62 -3.32 -10.32 -16.61
CA ARG A 62 -3.63 -11.59 -17.30
C ARG A 62 -5.12 -11.96 -17.32
N ALA A 63 -5.97 -11.03 -17.72
CA ALA A 63 -7.42 -11.19 -17.73
C ALA A 63 -8.00 -10.94 -19.12
N ALA A 64 -9.09 -11.64 -19.46
CA ALA A 64 -9.78 -11.45 -20.74
C ALA A 64 -10.38 -10.04 -20.85
N LYS A 65 -10.74 -9.42 -19.71
CA LYS A 65 -11.24 -8.05 -19.62
C LYS A 65 -10.52 -7.28 -18.52
N ILE A 66 -10.02 -6.11 -18.87
CA ILE A 66 -9.35 -5.19 -17.95
C ILE A 66 -10.22 -3.93 -17.84
N VAL A 67 -10.59 -3.57 -16.62
CA VAL A 67 -11.34 -2.35 -16.31
C VAL A 67 -10.38 -1.35 -15.68
N TYR A 68 -10.24 -0.18 -16.30
CA TYR A 68 -9.43 0.91 -15.77
C TYR A 68 -10.26 1.75 -14.81
N VAL A 69 -9.84 1.82 -13.54
CA VAL A 69 -10.47 2.67 -12.54
C VAL A 69 -9.71 3.98 -12.49
N ILE A 70 -10.31 5.05 -12.97
CA ILE A 70 -9.70 6.39 -13.00
C ILE A 70 -10.06 7.12 -11.72
N GLY A 71 -9.07 7.34 -10.85
CA GLY A 71 -9.21 8.10 -9.60
C GLY A 71 -8.13 9.17 -9.46
N ASP A 72 -8.23 9.99 -8.41
CA ASP A 72 -7.15 10.90 -8.02
C ASP A 72 -5.89 10.08 -7.66
N SER A 73 -4.73 10.54 -8.12
CA SER A 73 -3.39 10.03 -7.78
C SER A 73 -3.17 9.70 -6.30
N ARG A 74 -3.92 10.35 -5.40
CA ARG A 74 -3.86 10.24 -3.93
C ARG A 74 -4.70 9.10 -3.33
N VAL A 75 -5.47 8.35 -4.14
CA VAL A 75 -6.33 7.28 -3.64
C VAL A 75 -5.54 5.97 -3.49
N ASP A 76 -5.48 5.48 -2.25
CA ASP A 76 -4.65 4.39 -1.72
C ASP A 76 -4.43 3.18 -2.66
N TRP A 77 -3.16 2.78 -2.73
CA TRP A 77 -2.49 2.00 -3.77
C TRP A 77 -2.47 0.50 -3.53
N GLY A 78 -2.42 0.09 -2.26
CA GLY A 78 -2.28 -1.31 -1.87
C GLY A 78 -3.61 -2.01 -1.66
N PHE A 79 -4.56 -1.30 -1.05
CA PHE A 79 -5.88 -1.82 -0.72
C PHE A 79 -6.87 -1.64 -1.87
N GLY A 80 -6.81 -0.51 -2.59
CA GLY A 80 -7.72 -0.19 -3.68
C GLY A 80 -7.73 -1.24 -4.78
N ASP A 81 -6.58 -1.57 -5.38
CA ASP A 81 -6.51 -2.50 -6.52
C ASP A 81 -7.08 -3.90 -6.20
N ARG A 82 -6.78 -4.41 -4.99
CA ARG A 82 -7.30 -5.71 -4.54
C ARG A 82 -8.79 -5.66 -4.24
N LEU A 83 -9.26 -4.65 -3.49
CA LEU A 83 -10.68 -4.48 -3.16
C LEU A 83 -11.53 -4.22 -4.41
N PHE A 84 -11.06 -3.38 -5.33
CA PHE A 84 -11.72 -3.13 -6.62
C PHE A 84 -11.77 -4.40 -7.44
N THR A 85 -10.65 -5.11 -7.59
CA THR A 85 -10.63 -6.37 -8.34
C THR A 85 -11.57 -7.41 -7.72
N GLN A 86 -11.57 -7.58 -6.40
CA GLN A 86 -12.48 -8.49 -5.71
C GLN A 86 -13.95 -8.09 -5.90
N THR A 87 -14.26 -6.80 -5.77
CA THR A 87 -15.63 -6.27 -5.92
C THR A 87 -16.12 -6.42 -7.35
N ILE A 88 -15.32 -6.04 -8.35
CA ILE A 88 -15.65 -6.19 -9.77
C ILE A 88 -15.79 -7.67 -10.13
N LYS A 89 -14.92 -8.55 -9.61
CA LYS A 89 -15.07 -9.99 -9.81
C LYS A 89 -16.36 -10.54 -9.22
N LYS A 90 -16.77 -10.03 -8.05
CA LYS A 90 -18.04 -10.40 -7.41
C LYS A 90 -19.25 -9.93 -8.21
N LEU A 91 -19.19 -8.73 -8.80
CA LEU A 91 -20.30 -8.12 -9.53
C LEU A 91 -20.45 -8.63 -10.97
N TYR A 92 -19.33 -8.89 -11.66
CA TYR A 92 -19.33 -9.11 -13.12
C TYR A 92 -18.67 -10.42 -13.56
N GLY A 93 -18.11 -11.21 -12.64
CA GLY A 93 -17.55 -12.54 -12.93
C GLY A 93 -16.01 -12.65 -12.80
N ARG A 94 -15.50 -13.88 -12.87
CA ARG A 94 -14.12 -14.21 -12.43
C ARG A 94 -12.99 -13.71 -13.36
N ASP A 95 -13.28 -13.42 -14.62
CA ASP A 95 -12.30 -13.06 -15.65
C ASP A 95 -12.10 -11.56 -15.88
N ILE A 96 -12.61 -10.73 -14.96
CA ILE A 96 -12.42 -9.28 -15.01
C ILE A 96 -11.37 -8.87 -13.98
N HIS A 97 -10.43 -8.04 -14.39
CA HIS A 97 -9.43 -7.44 -13.52
C HIS A 97 -9.57 -5.93 -13.52
N ALA A 98 -9.61 -5.32 -12.34
CA ALA A 98 -9.66 -3.87 -12.21
C ALA A 98 -8.27 -3.33 -11.94
N VAL A 99 -7.83 -2.33 -12.70
CA VAL A 99 -6.53 -1.68 -12.53
C VAL A 99 -6.77 -0.21 -12.22
N ASN A 100 -6.34 0.27 -11.05
CA ASN A 100 -6.32 1.70 -10.76
C ASN A 100 -5.31 2.40 -11.69
N ALA A 101 -5.82 3.34 -12.47
CA ALA A 101 -5.09 4.11 -13.48
C ALA A 101 -4.67 5.52 -12.98
N GLY A 102 -4.75 5.80 -11.69
CA GLY A 102 -4.31 7.06 -11.10
C GLY A 102 -2.81 7.32 -11.33
N LEU A 103 -2.51 8.21 -12.28
CA LEU A 103 -1.14 8.66 -12.57
C LEU A 103 -0.75 9.82 -11.66
N SER A 104 0.52 9.89 -11.25
CA SER A 104 1.06 10.97 -10.41
C SER A 104 0.78 12.34 -11.02
N ALA A 105 0.16 13.24 -10.23
CA ALA A 105 -0.22 14.59 -10.66
C ALA A 105 -1.00 14.64 -11.99
N GLY A 106 -1.66 13.55 -12.36
CA GLY A 106 -2.46 13.43 -13.57
C GLY A 106 -3.88 13.91 -13.33
N SER A 107 -4.36 14.86 -14.15
CA SER A 107 -5.80 15.09 -14.24
C SER A 107 -6.49 13.88 -14.87
N VAL A 108 -7.78 13.68 -14.57
CA VAL A 108 -8.61 12.63 -15.19
C VAL A 108 -8.41 12.62 -16.70
N ARG A 109 -8.42 13.79 -17.35
CA ARG A 109 -8.18 13.93 -18.79
C ARG A 109 -6.82 13.39 -19.23
N LYS A 110 -5.73 13.73 -18.54
CA LYS A 110 -4.38 13.25 -18.89
C LYS A 110 -4.27 11.73 -18.73
N ILE A 111 -4.88 11.19 -17.67
CA ILE A 111 -4.94 9.75 -17.42
C ILE A 111 -5.71 9.05 -18.54
N THR A 112 -6.89 9.56 -18.92
CA THR A 112 -7.68 8.99 -20.01
C THR A 112 -6.93 8.99 -21.33
N ILE A 113 -6.27 10.10 -21.70
CA ILE A 113 -5.47 10.17 -22.92
C ILE A 113 -4.35 9.14 -22.89
N PHE A 114 -3.60 9.05 -21.79
CA PHE A 114 -2.53 8.06 -21.65
C PHE A 114 -3.03 6.62 -21.84
N ILE A 115 -4.18 6.28 -21.26
CA ILE A 115 -4.80 4.95 -21.43
C ILE A 115 -5.18 4.71 -22.89
N LEU A 116 -5.81 5.68 -23.57
CA LEU A 116 -6.21 5.55 -24.97
C LEU A 116 -5.01 5.38 -25.90
N ASP A 117 -3.93 6.12 -25.65
CA ASP A 117 -2.71 6.08 -26.48
C ASP A 117 -1.94 4.77 -26.32
N ASN A 118 -1.96 4.15 -25.13
CA ASN A 118 -1.14 2.98 -24.80
C ASN A 118 -1.91 1.66 -24.74
N HIS A 119 -3.22 1.74 -24.52
CA HIS A 119 -4.12 0.59 -24.42
C HIS A 119 -5.41 0.86 -25.21
N PRO A 120 -5.33 1.13 -26.52
CA PRO A 120 -6.51 1.32 -27.35
C PRO A 120 -7.34 0.04 -27.26
N GLY A 121 -8.52 0.14 -26.64
CA GLY A 121 -9.47 -0.97 -26.63
C GLY A 121 -9.80 -1.31 -28.08
N LYS A 122 -9.68 -2.59 -28.46
CA LYS A 122 -10.45 -3.07 -29.61
C LYS A 122 -11.91 -2.86 -29.23
N ALA A 123 -12.57 -1.86 -29.83
CA ALA A 123 -14.00 -1.71 -29.69
C ALA A 123 -14.63 -3.08 -30.06
N PRO A 124 -15.58 -3.59 -29.26
CA PRO A 124 -16.29 -4.80 -29.65
C PRO A 124 -16.96 -4.52 -31.00
N GLY A 125 -16.49 -5.22 -32.03
CA GLY A 125 -17.15 -5.29 -33.34
C GLY A 125 -18.35 -6.23 -33.28
#